data_AF-A0A931PG04-F1
#
_entry.id   AF-A0A931PG04-F1
#
_cell.length_a   1.000
_cell.length_b   1.000
_cell.length_c   1.000
_cell.angle_alpha   90.00
_cell.angle_beta   90.00
_cell.angle_gamma   90.00
#
_symmetry.space_group_name_H-M   'P 1'
#
loop_
_entity.id
_entity.type
_entity.pdbx_description
1 polymer ?
#
loop_
_entity_poly.entity_id
_entity_poly.type
_entity_poly.pdbx_seq_one_letter_code
_entity_poly.pdbx_strand_id
1 'polypeptide(L)'
;MIVTPAMLDAVLGLVMLEAAALAFLLLRRNRNALLPPVLMFLAAGACLIYAVRIALGGQHSAHLAGALLGAFAFHAGFLVLLLRRSA
;
A
#
# COMPACT_ATOMS: atom_id res chain seq x y z
N MET A 1 18.19 12.79 -11.22
CA MET A 1 16.92 12.36 -11.84
C MET A 1 15.78 13.10 -11.16
N ILE A 2 14.91 13.77 -11.92
CA ILE A 2 13.75 14.49 -11.38
C ILE A 2 12.58 13.51 -11.30
N VAL A 3 12.05 13.28 -10.10
CA VAL A 3 10.86 12.44 -9.87
C VAL A 3 9.63 13.24 -10.31
N THR A 4 8.85 12.73 -11.27
CA THR A 4 7.65 13.40 -11.78
C THR A 4 6.36 12.76 -11.23
N PRO A 5 5.23 13.49 -11.15
CA PRO A 5 3.95 12.93 -10.73
C PRO A 5 3.49 11.75 -11.59
N ALA A 6 3.69 11.83 -12.91
CA ALA A 6 3.36 10.75 -13.83
C ALA A 6 4.16 9.46 -13.55
N MET A 7 5.42 9.60 -13.11
CA MET A 7 6.23 8.45 -12.70
C MET A 7 5.67 7.78 -11.44
N LEU A 8 5.17 8.56 -10.48
CA LEU A 8 4.54 8.02 -9.27
C LEU A 8 3.19 7.35 -9.57
N ASP A 9 2.40 7.91 -10.49
CA ASP A 9 1.16 7.30 -10.96
C ASP A 9 1.44 5.96 -11.67
N ALA A 10 2.53 5.87 -12.45
CA ALA A 10 2.97 4.62 -13.06
C ALA A 10 3.42 3.57 -12.02
N VAL A 11 4.17 4.00 -10.99
CA VAL A 11 4.56 3.13 -9.88
C VAL A 11 3.32 2.64 -9.11
N LEU A 12 2.34 3.52 -8.86
CA LEU A 12 1.06 3.14 -8.25
C LEU A 12 0.34 2.07 -9.08
N GLY A 13 0.24 2.27 -10.39
CA GLY A 13 -0.34 1.29 -11.31
C GLY A 13 0.38 -0.06 -11.23
N LEU A 14 1.72 -0.05 -11.19
CA LEU A 14 2.52 -1.27 -11.08
C LEU A 14 2.30 -1.98 -9.73
N VAL A 15 2.24 -1.24 -8.63
CA VAL A 15 1.93 -1.79 -7.29
C VAL A 15 0.52 -2.40 -7.26
N MET A 16 -0.47 -1.77 -7.88
CA MET A 16 -1.82 -2.35 -7.98
C MET A 16 -1.83 -3.65 -8.80
N LEU A 17 -1.06 -3.69 -9.89
CA LEU A 17 -0.94 -4.88 -10.73
C LEU A 17 -0.22 -6.02 -9.99
N GLU A 18 0.85 -5.70 -9.26
CA GLU A 18 1.55 -6.63 -8.38
C GLU A 18 0.60 -7.16 -7.28
N ALA A 19 -0.21 -6.28 -6.69
CA ALA A 19 -1.23 -6.67 -5.70
C ALA A 19 -2.23 -7.67 -6.27
N ALA A 20 -2.77 -7.38 -7.45
CA ALA A 20 -3.73 -8.24 -8.12
C ALA A 20 -3.10 -9.61 -8.48
N ALA A 21 -1.87 -9.60 -9.00
CA ALA A 21 -1.13 -10.81 -9.35
C ALA A 21 -0.83 -11.68 -8.10
N LEU A 22 -0.36 -11.08 -7.01
CA LEU A 22 -0.12 -11.78 -5.75
C LEU A 22 -1.42 -12.32 -5.16
N ALA A 23 -2.49 -11.53 -5.13
CA ALA A 23 -3.79 -11.99 -4.65
C ALA A 23 -4.30 -13.19 -5.46
N PHE A 24 -4.23 -13.12 -6.80
CA PHE A 24 -4.60 -14.21 -7.68
C PHE A 24 -3.76 -15.48 -7.43
N LEU A 25 -2.44 -15.34 -7.31
CA LEU A 25 -1.54 -16.48 -7.06
C LEU A 25 -1.77 -17.12 -5.69
N LEU A 26 -2.03 -16.32 -4.65
CA LEU A 26 -2.30 -16.80 -3.30
C LEU A 26 -3.64 -17.53 -3.22
N LEU A 27 -4.68 -16.99 -3.86
CA LEU A 27 -5.98 -17.66 -4.01
C LEU A 27 -5.85 -18.98 -4.75
N ARG A 28 -5.11 -19.01 -5.87
CA ARG A 28 -4.89 -20.23 -6.66
C ARG A 28 -4.13 -21.30 -5.89
N ARG A 29 -3.22 -20.92 -4.99
CA ARG A 29 -2.44 -21.83 -4.15
C ARG A 29 -3.13 -22.19 -2.82
N ASN A 30 -4.38 -21.78 -2.62
CA ASN A 30 -5.15 -21.98 -1.39
C ASN A 30 -4.44 -21.43 -0.13
N ARG A 31 -3.60 -20.41 -0.30
CA ARG A 31 -2.84 -19.74 0.78
C ARG A 31 -3.60 -18.52 1.29
N ASN A 32 -4.90 -18.65 1.49
CA ASN A 32 -5.82 -17.56 1.83
C ASN A 32 -5.45 -16.87 3.14
N ALA A 33 -4.82 -17.59 4.08
CA ALA A 33 -4.33 -17.03 5.32
C ALA A 33 -3.30 -15.90 5.07
N LEU A 34 -2.50 -15.96 4.00
CA LEU A 34 -1.48 -14.93 3.70
C LEU A 34 -2.06 -13.70 3.00
N LEU A 35 -3.31 -13.75 2.53
CA LEU A 35 -3.92 -12.66 1.77
C LEU A 35 -4.05 -11.37 2.59
N PRO A 36 -4.62 -11.38 3.82
CA PRO A 36 -4.79 -10.15 4.60
C PRO A 36 -3.48 -9.38 4.90
N PRO A 37 -2.39 -10.01 5.39
CA PRO A 37 -1.16 -9.26 5.66
C PRO A 37 -0.50 -8.74 4.39
N VAL A 38 -0.56 -9.47 3.27
CA VAL A 38 -0.01 -9.01 1.99
C VAL A 38 -0.79 -7.79 1.48
N LEU A 39 -2.12 -7.83 1.53
CA LEU A 39 -2.95 -6.69 1.11
C LEU A 39 -2.71 -5.46 1.99
N MET A 40 -2.56 -5.64 3.31
CA MET A 40 -2.23 -4.52 4.20
C MET A 40 -0.86 -3.91 3.90
N PHE A 41 0.15 -4.74 3.62
CA PHE A 41 1.48 -4.24 3.25
C PHE A 41 1.46 -3.43 1.96
N LEU A 42 0.79 -3.93 0.91
CA LEU A 42 0.70 -3.20 -0.37
C LEU A 42 -0.16 -1.94 -0.27
N ALA A 43 -1.27 -1.99 0.48
CA ALA A 43 -2.10 -0.81 0.71
C ALA A 43 -1.32 0.29 1.44
N ALA A 44 -0.48 -0.07 2.42
CA ALA A 44 0.40 0.89 3.07
C ALA A 44 1.40 1.54 2.10
N GLY A 45 2.03 0.72 1.24
CA GLY A 45 2.93 1.22 0.19
C GLY A 45 2.24 2.18 -0.78
N ALA A 46 1.03 1.83 -1.24
CA ALA A 46 0.23 2.69 -2.12
C ALA A 46 -0.13 4.03 -1.46
N CYS A 47 -0.55 4.01 -0.19
CA CYS A 47 -0.80 5.22 0.59
C CYS A 47 0.44 6.11 0.68
N LEU A 48 1.62 5.54 0.89
CA LEU A 48 2.87 6.29 0.97
C LEU A 48 3.28 6.91 -0.37
N ILE A 49 3.16 6.15 -1.48
CA ILE A 49 3.44 6.67 -2.82
C ILE A 49 2.47 7.81 -3.18
N TYR A 50 1.19 7.66 -2.83
CA TYR A 50 0.19 8.70 -3.02
C TYR A 50 0.49 9.95 -2.16
N ALA A 51 0.96 9.79 -0.92
CA ALA A 51 1.42 10.88 -0.08
C ALA A 51 2.58 11.66 -0.73
N VAL A 52 3.58 10.96 -1.27
CA VAL A 52 4.70 11.59 -2.01
C VAL A 52 4.18 12.33 -3.24
N ARG A 53 3.24 11.75 -3.97
CA ARG A 53 2.61 12.37 -5.16
C ARG A 53 1.88 13.66 -4.81
N ILE A 54 1.17 13.72 -3.69
CA ILE A 54 0.53 14.94 -3.19
C ILE A 54 1.55 15.98 -2.74
N ALA A 55 2.58 15.55 -1.99
CA ALA A 55 3.62 16.44 -1.47
C ALA A 55 4.38 17.15 -2.60
N LEU A 56 4.70 16.42 -3.68
CA LEU A 56 5.35 16.99 -4.86
C LEU A 56 4.41 17.88 -5.69
N GLY A 57 3.10 17.62 -5.66
CA GLY A 57 2.11 18.43 -6.36
C GLY A 57 1.79 19.77 -5.69
N GLY A 58 2.32 20.04 -4.49
CA GLY A 58 1.98 21.24 -3.70
C GLY A 58 0.50 21.32 -3.29
N GLN A 59 -0.20 20.18 -3.32
CA GLN A 59 -1.65 20.07 -3.15
C GLN A 59 -2.06 19.97 -1.67
N HIS A 60 -3.34 20.25 -1.40
CA HIS A 60 -3.94 20.40 -0.06
C HIS A 60 -3.55 19.35 1.00
N SER A 61 -3.21 19.85 2.18
CA SER A 61 -2.73 19.13 3.36
C SER A 61 -3.65 17.99 3.83
N ALA A 62 -4.96 18.10 3.57
CA ALA A 62 -5.95 17.10 3.99
C ALA A 62 -5.76 15.75 3.30
N HIS A 63 -5.49 15.73 1.99
CA HIS A 63 -5.24 14.49 1.26
C HIS A 63 -3.91 13.85 1.68
N LEU A 64 -2.89 14.66 1.96
CA LEU A 64 -1.62 14.19 2.48
C LEU A 64 -1.80 13.54 3.86
N ALA A 65 -2.51 14.20 4.78
CA ALA A 65 -2.82 13.66 6.10
C ALA A 65 -3.61 12.36 5.98
N GLY A 66 -4.63 12.31 5.11
CA GLY A 66 -5.40 11.09 4.86
C GLY A 66 -4.54 9.94 4.33
N ALA A 67 -3.61 10.22 3.40
CA ALA A 67 -2.69 9.24 2.87
C ALA A 67 -1.74 8.70 3.95
N LEU A 68 -1.19 9.57 4.80
CA LEU A 68 -0.32 9.18 5.91
C LEU A 68 -1.07 8.38 6.98
N LEU A 69 -2.29 8.79 7.32
CA LEU A 69 -3.16 8.06 8.25
C LEU A 69 -3.52 6.68 7.69
N GLY A 70 -3.82 6.58 6.39
CA GLY A 70 -4.04 5.31 5.71
C GLY A 70 -2.82 4.39 5.80
N ALA A 71 -1.62 4.91 5.48
CA ALA A 71 -0.37 4.16 5.59
C ALA A 71 -0.13 3.64 7.02
N PHE A 72 -0.32 4.50 8.02
CA PHE A 72 -0.21 4.14 9.43
C PHE A 72 -1.22 3.05 9.82
N ALA A 73 -2.50 3.21 9.45
CA ALA A 73 -3.55 2.25 9.77
C ALA A 73 -3.26 0.86 9.17
N PHE A 74 -2.79 0.81 7.93
CA PHE A 74 -2.43 -0.45 7.28
C PHE A 74 -1.20 -1.11 7.91
N HIS A 75 -0.18 -0.34 8.30
CA HIS A 75 0.96 -0.87 9.08
C HIS A 75 0.54 -1.38 10.46
N ALA A 76 -0.31 -0.63 11.17
CA ALA A 76 -0.83 -1.08 12.47
C ALA A 76 -1.63 -2.38 12.32
N GLY A 77 -2.49 -2.48 11.31
CA GLY A 77 -3.24 -3.71 11.01
C GLY A 77 -2.31 -4.88 10.68
N PHE A 78 -1.28 -4.66 9.84
CA PHE A 78 -0.27 -5.67 9.55
C PHE A 78 0.46 -6.14 10.81
N LEU A 79 0.87 -5.22 11.68
CA LEU A 79 1.53 -5.53 12.94
C LEU A 79 0.62 -6.36 13.86
N VAL A 80 -0.67 -6.01 13.97
CA VAL A 80 -1.64 -6.79 14.75
C VAL A 80 -1.79 -8.20 14.19
N LEU A 81 -1.86 -8.36 12.87
CA LEU A 81 -1.92 -9.68 12.23
C LEU A 81 -0.65 -10.50 12.48
N LEU A 82 0.52 -9.86 12.50
CA LEU A 82 1.79 -10.50 12.79
C LEU A 82 1.83 -10.96 14.26
N LEU A 83 1.49 -10.09 15.20
CA LEU A 83 1.48 -10.39 16.64
C LEU A 83 0.51 -11.55 16.97
N ARG A 84 -0.66 -11.60 16.32
CA ARG A 84 -1.63 -12.69 16.48
C ARG A 84 -1.16 -14.05 15.95
N ARG A 85 -0.12 -14.08 15.11
CA ARG A 85 0.48 -15.34 14.61
C ARG A 85 1.64 -15.83 15.46
N SER A 86 2.19 -14.97 16.31
CA SER A 86 3.32 -15.28 17.20
C SER A 86 2.88 -15.66 18.62
N ALA A 87 1.59 -15.53 18.92
CA ALA A 87 0.95 -15.98 20.16
C ALA A 87 0.22 -17.31 19.93
#